data_AF-A0A960L2C3-F1
#
_entry.id   AF-A0A960L2C3-F1
#
_cell.length_a   1.000
_cell.length_b   1.000
_cell.length_c   1.000
_cell.angle_alpha   90.00
_cell.angle_beta   90.00
_cell.angle_gamma   90.00
#
_symmetry.space_group_name_H-M   'P 1'
#
loop_
_entity.id
_entity.type
_entity.pdbx_description
1 polymer ?
#
loop_
_entity_poly.entity_id
_entity_poly.type
_entity_poly.pdbx_seq_one_letter_code
_entity_poly.pdbx_strand_id
1 'polypeptide(L)'
;LLVRTLQLLGGRVPAAVIEGDQQTEFDAERIRATGVPALQINTGKGCHLDADMVARALPRMELAEDSLLLIENVGNLVCPAAFDLGEAHKVAILSVTEGEDKPLKYPVMFRKADLVILSKVDLLEHLPGVDLETIIDNLARVMPDPEVLVVSAQTGEGMHRWLNWLETKRWPVVPEAGARAATAHGV
;
A
#
# COMPACT_ATOMS: atom_id res chain seq x y z
N LEU A 1 4.79 5.80 -6.33
CA LEU A 1 3.56 6.23 -5.64
C LEU A 1 3.84 6.60 -4.18
N LEU A 2 4.50 5.71 -3.41
CA LEU A 2 4.75 5.92 -1.98
C LEU A 2 5.53 7.20 -1.67
N VAL A 3 6.66 7.47 -2.35
CA VAL A 3 7.41 8.73 -2.18
C VAL A 3 6.51 9.97 -2.26
N ARG A 4 5.66 10.05 -3.29
CA ARG A 4 4.73 11.18 -3.45
C ARG A 4 3.66 11.20 -2.35
N THR A 5 3.18 10.05 -1.93
CA THR A 5 2.22 9.90 -0.82
C THR A 5 2.81 10.48 0.47
N LEU A 6 4.03 10.08 0.83
CA LEU A 6 4.71 10.52 2.04
C LEU A 6 5.01 12.03 2.03
N GLN A 7 5.44 12.57 0.89
CA GLN A 7 5.62 14.02 0.70
C GLN A 7 4.31 14.80 0.92
N LEU A 8 3.18 14.29 0.44
CA LEU A 8 1.87 14.95 0.58
C LEU A 8 1.26 14.77 1.98
N LEU A 9 1.57 13.68 2.67
CA LEU A 9 1.23 13.53 4.09
C LEU A 9 1.96 14.58 4.93
N GLY A 10 3.22 14.88 4.59
CA GLY A 10 3.96 16.01 5.18
C GLY A 10 4.14 15.90 6.70
N GLY A 11 4.23 14.67 7.22
CA GLY A 11 4.36 14.40 8.65
C GLY A 11 3.08 14.60 9.48
N ARG A 12 1.93 14.93 8.86
CA ARG A 12 0.64 15.03 9.56
C ARG A 12 0.18 13.71 10.18
N VAL A 13 0.67 12.61 9.64
CA VAL A 13 0.45 11.24 10.10
C VAL A 13 1.83 10.60 10.27
N PRO A 14 2.19 10.07 11.44
CA PRO A 14 3.39 9.24 11.59
C PRO A 14 3.29 8.08 10.60
N ALA A 15 4.35 7.86 9.83
CA ALA A 15 4.35 6.82 8.80
C ALA A 15 5.67 6.07 8.83
N ALA A 16 5.65 4.83 8.36
CA ALA A 16 6.82 4.01 8.15
C ALA A 16 6.60 3.07 6.96
N VAL A 17 7.68 2.60 6.35
CA VAL A 17 7.61 1.70 5.19
C VAL A 17 8.45 0.44 5.39
N ILE A 18 7.87 -0.72 5.10
CA ILE A 18 8.61 -1.95 4.85
C ILE A 18 8.71 -2.12 3.33
N GLU A 19 9.93 -2.25 2.83
CA GLU A 19 10.23 -2.45 1.41
C GLU A 19 10.66 -3.90 1.20
N GLY A 20 9.94 -4.63 0.35
CA GLY A 20 10.25 -6.01 -0.01
C GLY A 20 10.75 -6.11 -1.44
N ASP A 21 12.01 -6.51 -1.61
CA ASP A 21 12.59 -6.76 -2.94
C ASP A 21 13.49 -8.01 -2.91
N GLN A 22 13.90 -8.51 -4.07
CA GLN A 22 14.88 -9.58 -4.17
C GLN A 22 16.25 -9.14 -3.68
N GLN A 23 16.68 -7.95 -4.10
CA GLN A 23 18.00 -7.40 -3.83
C GLN A 23 17.97 -5.87 -3.78
N THR A 24 19.09 -5.28 -3.35
CA THR A 24 19.33 -3.82 -3.24
C THR A 24 18.57 -3.14 -2.10
N GLU A 25 18.82 -1.85 -1.89
CA GLU A 25 18.07 -1.02 -0.93
C GLU A 25 17.49 0.24 -1.60
N PHE A 26 17.44 0.27 -2.93
CA PHE A 26 17.14 1.50 -3.67
C PHE A 26 15.80 2.12 -3.29
N ASP A 27 14.76 1.29 -3.12
CA ASP A 27 13.44 1.80 -2.74
C ASP A 27 13.42 2.27 -1.28
N ALA A 28 14.02 1.52 -0.35
CA ALA A 28 14.15 1.98 1.04
C ALA A 28 14.95 3.30 1.16
N GLU A 29 16.01 3.48 0.36
CA GLU A 29 16.76 4.73 0.30
C GLU A 29 15.91 5.89 -0.23
N ARG A 30 15.11 5.65 -1.28
CA ARG A 30 14.19 6.66 -1.82
C ARG A 30 13.11 7.05 -0.82
N ILE A 31 12.60 6.11 -0.03
CA ILE A 31 11.67 6.41 1.05
C ILE A 31 12.36 7.20 2.16
N ARG A 32 13.54 6.77 2.64
CA ARG A 32 14.28 7.48 3.69
C ARG A 32 14.62 8.92 3.30
N ALA A 33 14.85 9.20 2.02
CA ALA A 33 15.05 10.55 1.50
C ALA A 33 13.83 11.48 1.70
N THR A 34 12.64 10.95 1.98
CA THR A 34 11.45 11.72 2.37
C THR A 34 11.42 12.11 3.85
N GLY A 35 12.36 11.60 4.66
CA GLY A 35 12.39 11.75 6.12
C GLY A 35 11.59 10.67 6.87
N VAL A 36 10.96 9.74 6.15
CA VAL A 36 10.14 8.65 6.73
C VAL A 36 11.01 7.41 6.95
N PRO A 37 10.90 6.73 8.12
CA PRO A 37 11.64 5.50 8.37
C PRO A 37 11.25 4.40 7.38
N ALA A 38 12.25 3.71 6.82
CA ALA A 38 12.04 2.57 5.94
C ALA A 38 13.00 1.42 6.24
N LEU A 39 12.47 0.20 6.26
CA LEU A 39 13.22 -1.03 6.46
C LEU A 39 13.12 -1.91 5.22
N GLN A 40 14.28 -2.26 4.65
CA GLN A 40 14.38 -3.18 3.52
C GLN A 40 14.38 -4.64 4.00
N ILE A 41 13.56 -5.47 3.36
CA ILE A 41 13.59 -6.93 3.43
C ILE A 41 14.08 -7.44 2.08
N ASN A 42 15.32 -7.93 2.06
CA ASN A 42 15.88 -8.63 0.89
C ASN A 42 15.47 -10.10 0.92
N THR A 43 14.53 -10.47 0.05
CA THR A 43 13.96 -11.81 -0.07
C THR A 43 14.87 -12.79 -0.82
N GLY A 44 15.96 -12.29 -1.43
CA GLY A 44 16.89 -13.08 -2.22
C GLY A 44 16.23 -13.63 -3.49
N LYS A 45 15.83 -14.89 -3.47
CA LYS A 45 15.09 -15.53 -4.59
C LYS A 45 13.58 -15.58 -4.36
N GLY A 46 13.10 -15.06 -3.23
CA GLY A 46 11.67 -14.96 -2.95
C GLY A 46 10.96 -14.09 -3.98
N CYS A 47 9.67 -14.37 -4.21
CA CYS A 47 8.81 -13.59 -5.11
C CYS A 47 7.69 -12.85 -4.35
N HIS A 48 7.74 -12.85 -3.02
CA HIS A 48 6.77 -12.25 -2.13
C HIS A 48 7.39 -12.05 -0.74
N LEU A 49 6.78 -11.16 0.05
CA LEU A 49 6.86 -11.16 1.50
C LEU A 49 5.82 -12.10 2.11
N ASP A 50 6.09 -12.60 3.30
CA ASP A 50 5.13 -13.31 4.16
C ASP A 50 4.99 -12.62 5.53
N ALA A 51 4.00 -13.04 6.33
CA ALA A 51 3.74 -12.48 7.65
C ALA A 51 4.92 -12.63 8.63
N ASP A 52 5.73 -13.68 8.51
CA ASP A 52 6.86 -13.95 9.40
C ASP A 52 8.03 -12.99 9.09
N MET A 53 8.26 -12.68 7.82
CA MET A 53 9.19 -11.62 7.40
C MET A 53 8.78 -10.26 7.96
N VAL A 54 7.49 -9.90 7.84
CA VAL A 54 6.96 -8.64 8.38
C VAL A 54 7.02 -8.61 9.91
N ALA A 55 6.63 -9.69 10.59
CA ALA A 55 6.67 -9.79 12.05
C ALA A 55 8.09 -9.62 12.62
N ARG A 56 9.13 -10.08 11.91
CA ARG A 56 10.52 -9.84 12.29
C ARG A 56 11.00 -8.42 12.01
N ALA A 57 10.41 -7.73 11.03
CA ALA A 57 10.77 -6.35 10.70
C ALA A 57 10.21 -5.37 11.72
N LEU A 58 8.96 -5.56 12.16
CA LEU A 58 8.24 -4.61 13.01
C LEU A 58 9.02 -4.16 14.27
N PRO A 59 9.62 -5.05 15.09
CA PRO A 59 10.33 -4.64 16.31
C PRO A 59 11.57 -3.76 16.05
N ARG A 60 12.06 -3.71 14.81
CA ARG A 60 13.27 -2.96 14.43
C ARG A 60 12.97 -1.53 13.98
N MET A 61 11.70 -1.17 13.81
CA MET A 61 11.30 0.10 13.20
C MET A 61 10.92 1.19 14.21
N GLU A 62 10.84 0.87 15.51
CA GLU A 62 10.47 1.80 16.58
C GLU A 62 9.25 2.66 16.22
N LEU A 63 8.18 2.00 15.75
CA LEU A 63 6.97 2.69 15.26
C LEU A 63 6.32 3.49 16.39
N ALA A 64 6.01 4.76 16.11
CA ALA A 64 5.15 5.54 16.99
C ALA A 64 3.74 4.95 17.03
N GLU A 65 3.01 5.19 18.12
CA GLU A 65 1.58 4.86 18.17
C GLU A 65 0.82 5.53 17.03
N ASP A 66 -0.23 4.86 16.55
CA ASP A 66 -1.10 5.32 15.45
C ASP A 66 -0.39 5.56 14.11
N SER A 67 0.79 4.97 13.92
CA SER A 67 1.53 5.06 12.66
C SER A 67 0.81 4.37 11.51
N LEU A 68 0.84 5.01 10.34
CA LEU A 68 0.55 4.37 9.07
C LEU A 68 1.76 3.53 8.64
N LEU A 69 1.63 2.20 8.66
CA LEU A 69 2.61 1.30 8.08
C LEU A 69 2.23 0.95 6.64
N LEU A 70 3.11 1.27 5.70
CA LEU A 70 2.99 0.85 4.30
C LEU A 70 3.95 -0.31 4.07
N ILE A 71 3.46 -1.40 3.47
CA ILE A 71 4.28 -2.56 3.11
C ILE A 71 4.30 -2.66 1.59
N GLU A 72 5.40 -2.26 0.97
CA GLU A 72 5.63 -2.46 -0.46
C GLU A 72 6.17 -3.87 -0.66
N ASN A 73 5.39 -4.72 -1.32
CA ASN A 73 5.75 -6.10 -1.58
C ASN A 73 6.59 -6.22 -2.85
N VAL A 74 7.22 -7.39 -3.06
CA VAL A 74 7.96 -7.69 -4.28
C VAL A 74 7.07 -7.52 -5.50
N GLY A 75 7.58 -6.86 -6.55
CA GLY A 75 6.86 -6.58 -7.80
C GLY A 75 6.41 -7.85 -8.54
N ASN A 76 5.27 -8.41 -8.15
CA ASN A 76 4.74 -9.67 -8.65
C ASN A 76 3.21 -9.75 -8.46
N LEU A 77 2.46 -10.02 -9.53
CA LEU A 77 0.98 -10.15 -9.49
C LEU A 77 0.49 -11.58 -9.24
N VAL A 78 1.38 -12.53 -8.94
CA VAL A 78 1.06 -13.95 -8.75
C VAL A 78 1.35 -14.38 -7.31
N CYS A 79 2.62 -14.40 -6.90
CA CYS A 79 2.99 -14.96 -5.59
C CYS A 79 2.34 -14.21 -4.43
N PRO A 80 2.39 -12.86 -4.34
CA PRO A 80 1.90 -12.14 -3.17
C PRO A 80 0.38 -12.29 -2.94
N ALA A 81 -0.38 -12.64 -3.98
CA ALA A 81 -1.81 -12.91 -3.85
C ALA A 81 -2.09 -14.12 -2.94
N ALA A 82 -1.14 -15.03 -2.72
CA ALA A 82 -1.34 -16.18 -1.84
C ALA A 82 -1.04 -15.89 -0.36
N PHE A 83 -0.45 -14.74 -0.04
CA PHE A 83 0.07 -14.46 1.31
C PHE A 83 -0.67 -13.29 1.95
N ASP A 84 -1.07 -13.53 3.20
CA ASP A 84 -1.53 -12.52 4.15
C ASP A 84 -0.31 -12.11 4.98
N LEU A 85 -0.07 -10.80 5.12
CA LEU A 85 1.03 -10.26 5.90
C LEU A 85 0.58 -9.76 7.27
N GLY A 86 -0.72 -9.87 7.58
CA GLY A 86 -1.37 -9.20 8.71
C GLY A 86 -1.73 -7.75 8.41
N GLU A 87 -1.77 -7.34 7.14
CA GLU A 87 -2.18 -5.99 6.75
C GLU A 87 -3.68 -5.77 6.98
N ALA A 88 -4.06 -4.54 7.35
CA ALA A 88 -5.47 -4.17 7.47
C ALA A 88 -6.17 -4.08 6.10
N HIS A 89 -5.43 -3.68 5.07
CA HIS A 89 -5.92 -3.57 3.70
C HIS A 89 -4.87 -3.97 2.68
N LYS A 90 -5.30 -4.66 1.63
CA LYS A 90 -4.46 -5.02 0.48
C LYS A 90 -4.78 -4.12 -0.71
N VAL A 91 -3.77 -3.40 -1.21
CA VAL A 91 -3.91 -2.50 -2.37
C VAL A 91 -3.15 -3.07 -3.55
N ALA A 92 -3.83 -3.31 -4.67
CA ALA A 92 -3.20 -3.69 -5.93
C ALA A 92 -2.94 -2.44 -6.78
N ILE A 93 -1.74 -2.32 -7.34
CA ILE A 93 -1.38 -1.23 -8.26
C ILE A 93 -1.22 -1.82 -9.66
N LEU A 94 -1.93 -1.25 -10.63
CA LEU A 94 -1.81 -1.58 -12.04
C LEU A 94 -1.43 -0.29 -12.80
N SER A 95 -0.27 -0.25 -13.43
CA SER A 95 0.10 0.86 -14.31
C SER A 95 -0.62 0.73 -15.65
N VAL A 96 -1.10 1.84 -16.21
CA VAL A 96 -1.72 1.85 -17.56
C VAL A 96 -0.78 1.31 -18.64
N THR A 97 0.54 1.42 -18.42
CA THR A 97 1.59 0.89 -19.31
C THR A 97 1.66 -0.63 -19.34
N GLU A 98 1.02 -1.34 -18.41
CA GLU A 98 1.03 -2.80 -18.37
C GLU A 98 -0.04 -3.41 -19.30
N GLY A 99 -1.00 -2.62 -19.76
CA GLY A 99 -2.06 -3.03 -20.67
C GLY A 99 -3.34 -3.51 -19.98
N GLU A 100 -4.42 -3.52 -20.76
CA GLU A 100 -5.79 -3.65 -20.27
C GLU A 100 -6.18 -5.05 -19.80
N ASP A 101 -5.40 -6.06 -20.20
CA ASP A 101 -5.70 -7.48 -20.02
C ASP A 101 -5.22 -8.05 -18.67
N LYS A 102 -4.46 -7.27 -17.90
CA LYS A 102 -3.86 -7.70 -16.63
C LYS A 102 -4.88 -8.18 -15.60
N PRO A 103 -6.05 -7.53 -15.42
CA PRO A 103 -7.10 -8.05 -14.54
C PRO A 103 -7.50 -9.50 -14.83
N LEU A 104 -7.69 -9.82 -16.12
CA LEU A 104 -8.09 -11.15 -16.55
C LEU A 104 -6.96 -12.18 -16.45
N LYS A 105 -5.70 -11.75 -16.62
CA LYS A 105 -4.52 -12.62 -16.50
C LYS A 105 -4.15 -12.95 -15.06
N TYR A 106 -4.42 -12.03 -14.12
CA TYR A 106 -4.06 -12.18 -12.71
C TYR A 106 -5.26 -12.05 -11.77
N PRO A 107 -6.37 -12.80 -12.00
CA PRO A 107 -7.64 -12.57 -11.32
C PRO A 107 -7.57 -12.85 -9.81
N VAL A 108 -6.60 -13.65 -9.36
CA VAL A 108 -6.42 -13.95 -7.92
C VAL A 108 -5.88 -12.74 -7.17
N MET A 109 -4.96 -11.98 -7.75
CA MET A 109 -4.42 -10.76 -7.13
C MET A 109 -5.52 -9.73 -6.95
N PHE A 110 -6.21 -9.40 -8.04
CA PHE A 110 -7.26 -8.39 -7.99
C PHE A 110 -8.37 -8.80 -7.04
N ARG A 111 -8.88 -10.04 -7.07
CA ARG A 111 -9.92 -10.50 -6.12
C ARG A 111 -9.59 -10.34 -4.64
N LYS A 112 -8.32 -10.30 -4.26
CA LYS A 112 -7.89 -10.14 -2.87
C LYS A 112 -7.62 -8.69 -2.46
N ALA A 113 -7.64 -7.76 -3.40
CA ALA A 113 -7.41 -6.36 -3.10
C ALA A 113 -8.70 -5.70 -2.61
N ASP A 114 -8.60 -4.85 -1.58
CA ASP A 114 -9.66 -3.95 -1.13
C ASP A 114 -9.76 -2.72 -2.03
N LEU A 115 -8.66 -2.36 -2.68
CA LEU A 115 -8.56 -1.21 -3.58
C LEU A 115 -7.62 -1.53 -4.75
N VAL A 116 -8.00 -1.11 -5.95
CA VAL A 116 -7.13 -1.10 -7.13
C VAL A 116 -6.77 0.33 -7.49
N ILE A 117 -5.47 0.60 -7.62
CA ILE A 117 -4.94 1.88 -8.11
C ILE A 117 -4.51 1.70 -9.56
N LEU A 118 -5.18 2.41 -10.48
CA LEU A 118 -4.72 2.59 -11.85
C LEU A 118 -3.73 3.75 -11.88
N SER A 119 -2.46 3.44 -12.07
CA SER A 119 -1.35 4.39 -11.93
C SER A 119 -0.77 4.83 -13.29
N LYS A 120 -0.03 5.95 -13.25
CA LYS A 120 0.66 6.56 -14.41
C LYS A 120 -0.28 7.02 -15.52
N VAL A 121 -1.47 7.49 -15.15
CA VAL A 121 -2.51 7.90 -16.11
C VAL A 121 -2.11 9.11 -16.94
N ASP A 122 -1.09 9.85 -16.49
CA ASP A 122 -0.41 10.88 -17.28
C ASP A 122 0.21 10.36 -18.59
N LEU A 123 0.42 9.04 -18.71
CA LEU A 123 0.97 8.42 -19.92
C LEU A 123 -0.10 7.99 -20.94
N LEU A 124 -1.40 8.13 -20.64
CA LEU A 124 -2.46 7.66 -21.53
C LEU A 124 -2.41 8.30 -22.92
N GLU A 125 -2.01 9.56 -23.02
CA GLU A 125 -1.84 10.25 -24.31
C GLU A 125 -0.78 9.60 -25.22
N HIS A 126 0.11 8.79 -24.65
CA HIS A 126 1.15 8.05 -25.37
C HIS A 126 0.79 6.57 -25.61
N LEU A 127 -0.39 6.13 -25.17
CA LEU A 127 -0.85 4.74 -25.21
C LEU A 127 -2.16 4.63 -26.00
N PRO A 128 -2.16 4.78 -27.33
CA PRO A 128 -3.39 4.82 -28.14
C PRO A 128 -4.21 3.52 -28.16
N GLY A 129 -3.65 2.42 -27.63
CA GLY A 129 -4.34 1.13 -27.46
C GLY A 129 -4.68 0.80 -26.01
N VAL A 130 -4.72 1.80 -25.13
CA VAL A 130 -5.11 1.64 -23.73
C VAL A 130 -6.24 2.59 -23.40
N ASP A 131 -7.36 2.01 -22.99
CA ASP A 131 -8.57 2.63 -22.53
C ASP A 131 -8.82 2.26 -21.06
N LEU A 132 -9.07 3.28 -20.25
CA LEU A 132 -9.33 3.11 -18.82
C LEU A 132 -10.66 2.38 -18.57
N GLU A 133 -11.68 2.63 -19.38
CA GLU A 133 -12.98 1.95 -19.21
C GLU A 133 -12.83 0.45 -19.42
N THR A 134 -12.08 0.04 -20.45
CA THR A 134 -11.76 -1.37 -20.71
C THR A 134 -11.01 -2.04 -19.54
N ILE A 135 -10.07 -1.33 -18.90
CA ILE A 135 -9.39 -1.85 -17.68
C ILE A 135 -10.40 -2.07 -16.54
N ILE A 136 -11.28 -1.09 -16.30
CA ILE A 136 -12.28 -1.13 -15.22
C ILE A 136 -13.30 -2.25 -15.47
N ASP A 137 -13.75 -2.42 -16.72
CA ASP A 137 -14.63 -3.52 -17.11
C ASP A 137 -13.97 -4.88 -16.87
N ASN A 138 -12.69 -5.01 -17.21
CA ASN A 138 -11.93 -6.23 -16.96
C ASN A 138 -11.73 -6.50 -15.46
N LEU A 139 -11.58 -5.46 -14.63
CA LEU A 139 -11.58 -5.59 -13.17
C LEU A 139 -12.94 -6.07 -12.65
N ALA A 140 -14.04 -5.49 -13.11
CA ALA A 140 -15.40 -5.87 -12.71
C ALA A 140 -15.76 -7.33 -13.08
N ARG A 141 -15.12 -7.90 -14.10
CA ARG A 141 -15.28 -9.32 -14.46
C ARG A 141 -14.61 -10.28 -13.48
N VAL A 142 -13.60 -9.83 -12.75
CA VAL A 142 -12.83 -10.68 -11.82
C VAL A 142 -13.11 -10.34 -10.36
N MET A 143 -13.48 -9.10 -10.06
CA MET A 143 -13.76 -8.59 -8.72
C MET A 143 -15.22 -8.10 -8.64
N PRO A 144 -16.02 -8.57 -7.68
CA PRO A 144 -17.32 -7.98 -7.40
C PRO A 144 -17.15 -6.58 -6.78
N ASP A 145 -17.81 -5.58 -7.37
CA ASP A 145 -17.81 -4.17 -6.93
C ASP A 145 -16.42 -3.54 -6.72
N PRO A 146 -15.61 -3.37 -7.80
CA PRO A 146 -14.25 -2.90 -7.66
C PRO A 146 -14.17 -1.44 -7.19
N GLU A 147 -13.52 -1.21 -6.04
CA GLU A 147 -13.09 0.12 -5.64
C GLU A 147 -11.81 0.48 -6.42
N VAL A 148 -11.90 1.48 -7.30
CA VAL A 148 -10.81 1.87 -8.21
C VAL A 148 -10.47 3.35 -8.05
N LEU A 149 -9.18 3.65 -7.91
CA LEU A 149 -8.65 5.01 -7.96
C LEU A 149 -7.71 5.20 -9.14
N VAL A 150 -7.96 6.23 -9.93
CA VAL A 150 -7.14 6.64 -11.08
C VAL A 150 -6.17 7.72 -10.63
N VAL A 151 -4.86 7.47 -10.73
CA VAL A 151 -3.83 8.35 -10.17
C VAL A 151 -2.62 8.56 -11.07
N SER A 152 -2.04 9.75 -10.97
CA SER A 152 -0.67 10.03 -11.39
C SER A 152 0.12 10.60 -10.23
N ALA A 153 1.15 9.88 -9.80
CA ALA A 153 2.09 10.41 -8.82
C ALA A 153 2.98 11.53 -9.40
N GLN A 154 3.11 11.60 -10.73
CA GLN A 154 3.91 12.59 -11.44
C GLN A 154 3.19 13.94 -11.52
N THR A 155 1.93 13.96 -11.97
CA THR A 155 1.15 15.20 -12.08
C THR A 155 0.41 15.54 -10.79
N GLY A 156 0.19 14.54 -9.92
CA GLY A 156 -0.63 14.66 -8.71
C GLY A 156 -2.11 14.36 -8.93
N GLU A 157 -2.52 14.04 -10.15
CA GLU A 157 -3.89 13.62 -10.46
C GLU A 157 -4.34 12.46 -9.56
N GLY A 158 -5.55 12.55 -9.02
CA GLY A 158 -6.14 11.50 -8.18
C GLY A 158 -5.50 11.30 -6.80
N MET A 159 -4.32 11.87 -6.52
CA MET A 159 -3.60 11.66 -5.26
C MET A 159 -4.39 12.11 -4.03
N HIS A 160 -5.24 13.13 -4.15
CA HIS A 160 -6.13 13.55 -3.05
C HIS A 160 -7.14 12.46 -2.66
N ARG A 161 -7.68 11.71 -3.63
CA ARG A 161 -8.61 10.60 -3.36
C ARG A 161 -7.90 9.45 -2.68
N TRP A 162 -6.67 9.16 -3.11
CA TRP A 162 -5.83 8.17 -2.47
C TRP A 162 -5.52 8.52 -1.01
N LEU A 163 -5.10 9.75 -0.73
CA LEU A 163 -4.85 10.21 0.64
C LEU A 163 -6.11 10.17 1.49
N ASN A 164 -7.25 10.59 0.95
CA ASN A 164 -8.53 10.48 1.65
C ASN A 164 -8.90 9.03 1.95
N TRP A 165 -8.69 8.11 1.00
CA TRP A 165 -8.92 6.68 1.21
C TRP A 165 -8.08 6.18 2.38
N LEU A 166 -6.77 6.48 2.38
CA LEU A 166 -5.89 6.14 3.51
C LEU A 166 -6.41 6.69 4.84
N GLU A 167 -6.79 7.97 4.89
CA GLU A 167 -7.32 8.58 6.11
C GLU A 167 -8.61 7.91 6.61
N THR A 168 -9.54 7.57 5.71
CA THR A 168 -10.81 6.91 6.07
C THR A 168 -10.67 5.46 6.51
N LYS A 169 -9.60 4.78 6.08
CA LYS A 169 -9.33 3.38 6.38
C LYS A 169 -8.41 3.18 7.58
N ARG A 170 -7.85 4.26 8.14
CA ARG A 170 -7.18 4.20 9.44
C ARG A 170 -8.20 3.77 10.50
N TRP A 171 -7.84 2.75 11.27
CA TRP A 171 -8.65 2.28 12.38
C TRP A 171 -8.96 3.47 13.31
N PRO A 172 -10.22 3.72 13.69
CA PRO A 172 -10.51 4.72 14.71
C PRO A 172 -9.85 4.27 16.00
N VAL A 173 -8.88 5.04 16.48
CA VAL A 173 -8.32 4.88 17.82
C VAL A 173 -9.47 5.09 18.78
N VAL A 174 -9.96 4.01 19.39
CA VAL A 174 -10.85 4.13 20.54
C VAL A 174 -9.93 4.57 21.67
N PRO A 175 -10.08 5.79 22.23
CA PRO A 175 -9.31 6.18 23.38
C PRO A 175 -9.56 5.14 24.47
N GLU A 176 -8.50 4.56 25.04
CA GLU A 176 -8.64 3.61 26.14
C GLU A 176 -9.54 4.23 27.22
N ALA A 177 -10.68 3.59 27.47
CA ALA A 177 -11.59 4.00 28.51
C ALA A 177 -10.94 3.75 29.88
N GLY A 178 -10.30 4.80 30.41
CA GLY A 178 -10.03 4.98 31.83
C GLY A 178 -8.96 4.05 32.41
N ALA A 179 -7.77 4.64 32.63
CA ALA A 179 -6.93 4.24 33.74
C ALA A 179 -7.82 4.14 35.00
N ARG A 180 -8.02 2.91 35.50
CA ARG A 180 -8.73 2.67 36.75
C ARG A 180 -8.02 3.48 37.83
N ALA A 181 -8.75 4.43 38.40
CA ALA A 181 -8.35 5.17 39.57
C ALA A 181 -7.87 4.16 40.63
N ALA A 182 -6.61 4.31 41.05
CA ALA A 182 -6.10 3.64 42.23
C ALA A 182 -6.98 4.05 43.42
N THR A 183 -7.87 3.17 43.87
CA THR A 183 -8.52 3.33 45.16
C THR A 183 -7.47 3.12 46.23
N ALA A 184 -6.91 4.25 46.69
CA ALA A 184 -6.34 4.34 48.02
C ALA A 184 -7.44 3.95 49.02
N HIS A 185 -7.26 2.83 49.69
CA HIS A 185 -7.94 2.54 50.94
C HIS A 185 -6.86 2.49 52.01
N GLY A 186 -6.73 3.61 52.72
CA GLY A 186 -6.22 3.58 54.08
C GLY A 186 -7.34 3.12 55.01
N VAL A 187 -7.07 2.08 55.78
CA VAL A 187 -7.28 1.98 57.23
C VAL A 187 -6.17 1.09 57.76
#